data_AF-A0AAV5Q4I2-F1
#
_entry.id   AF-A0AAV5Q4I2-F1
#
_cell.length_a   1.000
_cell.length_b   1.000
_cell.length_c   1.000
_cell.angle_alpha   90.00
_cell.angle_beta   90.00
_cell.angle_gamma   90.00
#
_symmetry.space_group_name_H-M   'P 1'
#
loop_
_entity.id
_entity.type
_entity.pdbx_description
1 polymer ?
#
loop_
_entity_poly.entity_id
_entity_poly.type
_entity_poly.pdbx_seq_one_letter_code
_entity_poly.pdbx_strand_id
1 'polypeptide(L)'
;MVASCKDQLKQVAICLQRSPCVMIERNTPKKCATDPELARQLPELCKAQLTTFLECKRGMVDMSKRIRGNGTLSTGKYDDQYEKLSSGDFDPREEMKKLRMLNSESKQ
;
A
#
# COMPACT_ATOMS: atom_id res chain seq x y z
N MET A 1 22.52 -5.88 -4.66
CA MET A 1 21.15 -6.13 -5.14
C MET A 1 20.45 -4.79 -5.32
N VAL A 2 19.84 -4.55 -6.49
CA VAL A 2 19.10 -3.31 -6.77
C VAL A 2 17.84 -3.28 -5.88
N ALA A 3 17.59 -2.16 -5.20
CA ALA A 3 16.39 -1.99 -4.38
C ALA A 3 15.13 -2.25 -5.23
N SER A 4 14.22 -3.09 -4.76
CA SER A 4 12.97 -3.44 -5.45
C SER A 4 11.80 -2.89 -4.66
N CYS A 5 10.95 -2.06 -5.28
CA CYS A 5 9.79 -1.44 -4.63
C CYS A 5 8.60 -2.39 -4.42
N LYS A 6 8.85 -3.71 -4.43
CA LYS A 6 7.82 -4.76 -4.37
C LYS A 6 7.12 -4.75 -3.02
N ASP A 7 7.85 -4.61 -1.92
CA ASP A 7 7.26 -4.60 -0.58
C ASP A 7 6.36 -3.39 -0.37
N GLN A 8 6.81 -2.20 -0.81
CA GLN A 8 6.02 -0.97 -0.74
C GLN A 8 4.76 -1.07 -1.62
N LEU A 9 4.89 -1.65 -2.81
CA LEU A 9 3.74 -1.89 -3.69
C LEU A 9 2.72 -2.83 -3.03
N LYS A 10 3.18 -3.94 -2.43
CA LYS A 10 2.32 -4.90 -1.73
C LYS A 10 1.66 -4.28 -0.50
N GLN A 11 2.37 -3.46 0.27
CA GLN A 11 1.77 -2.68 1.37
C GLN A 11 0.61 -1.82 0.90
N VAL A 12 0.82 -1.01 -0.15
CA VAL A 12 -0.22 -0.15 -0.73
C VAL A 12 -1.40 -0.98 -1.19
N ALA A 13 -1.15 -2.09 -1.90
CA ALA A 13 -2.21 -2.96 -2.38
C ALA A 13 -3.04 -3.57 -1.24
N ILE A 14 -2.39 -4.08 -0.18
CA ILE A 14 -3.07 -4.61 1.00
C ILE A 14 -3.92 -3.53 1.67
N CYS A 15 -3.40 -2.31 1.83
CA CYS A 15 -4.17 -1.22 2.44
C CYS A 15 -5.41 -0.85 1.62
N LEU A 16 -5.24 -0.72 0.30
CA LEU A 16 -6.33 -0.41 -0.60
C LEU A 16 -7.39 -1.51 -0.62
N GLN A 17 -7.01 -2.78 -0.61
CA GLN A 17 -7.96 -3.91 -0.54
C GLN A 17 -8.80 -3.89 0.74
N ARG A 18 -8.23 -3.44 1.86
CA ARG A 18 -8.97 -3.26 3.13
C ARG A 18 -9.83 -1.99 3.16
N SER A 19 -9.55 -1.04 2.28
CA SER A 19 -10.20 0.27 2.29
C SER A 19 -11.64 0.20 1.81
N PRO A 20 -12.51 1.13 2.26
CA PRO A 20 -13.91 1.16 1.81
C PRO A 20 -14.04 1.38 0.30
N CYS A 21 -13.09 2.08 -0.34
CA CYS A 21 -13.10 2.31 -1.80
C CYS A 21 -13.07 1.01 -2.62
N VAL A 22 -12.34 -0.01 -2.15
CA VAL A 22 -12.29 -1.32 -2.84
C VAL A 22 -13.33 -2.27 -2.25
N MET A 23 -13.46 -2.33 -0.93
CA MET A 23 -14.28 -3.34 -0.26
C MET A 23 -15.79 -3.07 -0.36
N ILE A 24 -16.20 -1.79 -0.37
CA ILE A 24 -17.62 -1.38 -0.40
C ILE A 24 -17.99 -0.91 -1.80
N GLU A 25 -17.24 0.06 -2.34
CA GLU A 25 -17.56 0.65 -3.65
C GLU A 25 -17.11 -0.20 -4.84
N ARG A 26 -16.35 -1.27 -4.60
CA ARG A 26 -15.85 -2.21 -5.64
C ARG A 26 -15.06 -1.52 -6.76
N ASN A 27 -14.44 -0.38 -6.46
CA ASN A 27 -13.49 0.25 -7.38
C ASN A 27 -12.20 -0.58 -7.44
N THR A 28 -11.47 -0.47 -8.55
CA THR A 28 -10.14 -1.11 -8.63
C THR A 28 -9.15 -0.34 -7.75
N PRO A 29 -8.15 -1.01 -7.13
CA PRO A 29 -7.15 -0.33 -6.30
C PRO A 29 -6.43 0.80 -7.05
N LYS A 30 -6.14 0.60 -8.34
CA LYS A 30 -5.53 1.61 -9.20
C LYS A 30 -6.42 2.86 -9.33
N LYS A 31 -7.73 2.68 -9.49
CA LYS A 31 -8.70 3.77 -9.55
C LYS A 31 -8.73 4.55 -8.23
N CYS A 32 -8.83 3.85 -7.09
CA CYS A 32 -8.80 4.46 -5.77
C CYS A 32 -7.54 5.30 -5.50
N ALA A 33 -6.39 4.92 -6.06
CA ALA A 33 -5.13 5.64 -5.87
C ALA A 33 -4.90 6.79 -6.87
N THR A 34 -5.55 6.76 -8.04
CA THR A 34 -5.31 7.72 -9.13
C THR A 34 -6.37 8.82 -9.17
N ASP A 35 -7.63 8.49 -8.86
CA ASP A 35 -8.71 9.48 -8.85
C ASP A 35 -8.57 10.40 -7.62
N PRO A 36 -8.51 11.73 -7.79
CA PRO A 36 -8.24 12.67 -6.71
C PRO A 36 -9.36 12.69 -5.65
N GLU A 37 -10.61 12.51 -6.07
CA GLU A 37 -11.77 12.47 -5.18
C GLU A 37 -11.75 11.23 -4.29
N LEU A 38 -11.46 10.05 -4.86
CA LEU A 38 -11.35 8.80 -4.13
C LEU A 38 -10.10 8.77 -3.24
N ALA A 39 -8.97 9.26 -3.77
CA ALA A 39 -7.71 9.31 -3.04
C ALA A 39 -7.79 10.20 -1.80
N ARG A 40 -8.60 11.26 -1.82
CA ARG A 40 -8.84 12.12 -0.65
C ARG A 40 -9.57 11.41 0.48
N GLN A 41 -10.51 10.53 0.13
CA GLN A 41 -11.33 9.77 1.08
C GLN A 41 -10.58 8.55 1.66
N LEU A 42 -9.40 8.21 1.12
CA LEU A 42 -8.60 7.13 1.66
C LEU A 42 -8.12 7.42 3.10
N PRO A 43 -7.97 6.37 3.93
CA PRO A 43 -7.34 6.50 5.23
C PRO A 43 -5.90 7.04 5.12
N GLU A 44 -5.48 7.82 6.12
CA GLU A 44 -4.14 8.42 6.20
C GLU A 44 -3.02 7.38 6.09
N LEU A 45 -3.22 6.19 6.67
CA LEU A 45 -2.27 5.08 6.56
C LEU A 45 -2.03 4.67 5.11
N CYS A 46 -3.09 4.55 4.30
CA CYS A 46 -2.94 4.20 2.88
C CYS A 46 -2.26 5.33 2.09
N LYS A 47 -2.52 6.61 2.43
CA LYS A 47 -1.86 7.77 1.80
C LYS A 47 -0.36 7.82 2.13
N ALA A 48 0.00 7.52 3.38
CA ALA A 48 1.39 7.44 3.81
C ALA A 48 2.15 6.35 3.05
N GLN A 49 1.58 5.14 2.98
CA GLN A 49 2.16 4.03 2.22
C GLN A 49 2.27 4.33 0.72
N LEU A 50 1.26 5.00 0.14
CA LEU A 50 1.31 5.42 -1.27
C LEU A 50 2.46 6.40 -1.51
N THR A 51 2.65 7.36 -0.61
CA THR A 51 3.78 8.30 -0.66
C THR A 51 5.11 7.55 -0.64
N THR A 52 5.29 6.61 0.31
CA THR A 52 6.52 5.80 0.40
C THR A 52 6.77 4.98 -0.87
N PHE A 53 5.73 4.41 -1.48
CA PHE A 53 5.86 3.70 -2.76
C PHE A 53 6.29 4.63 -3.90
N LEU A 54 5.71 5.83 -3.99
CA LEU A 54 6.07 6.81 -5.01
C LEU A 54 7.52 7.32 -4.84
N GLU A 55 7.97 7.52 -3.61
CA GLU A 55 9.36 7.88 -3.30
C GLU A 55 10.33 6.77 -3.72
N CYS A 56 10.00 5.51 -3.39
CA CYS A 56 10.78 4.36 -3.84
C CYS A 56 10.87 4.32 -5.38
N LYS A 57 9.74 4.49 -6.07
CA LYS A 57 9.71 4.48 -7.54
C LYS A 57 10.52 5.64 -8.15
N ARG A 58 10.45 6.84 -7.56
CA ARG A 58 11.23 8.00 -7.99
C ARG A 58 12.73 7.73 -7.86
N GLY A 59 13.16 7.17 -6.73
CA GLY A 59 14.59 6.91 -6.53
C GLY A 59 15.16 5.75 -7.36
N MET A 60 14.33 4.92 -8.01
CA MET A 60 14.81 3.93 -8.98
C MET A 60 15.30 4.59 -10.27
N VAL A 61 14.70 5.73 -10.61
CA VAL A 61 15.03 6.54 -11.79
C VAL A 61 16.14 7.55 -11.48
N ASP A 62 16.24 7.99 -10.22
CA ASP A 62 17.28 8.89 -9.75
C ASP A 62 18.67 8.23 -9.70
N MET A 63 19.57 8.66 -10.58
CA MET A 63 20.95 8.16 -10.67
C MET A 63 21.75 8.41 -9.39
N SER A 64 21.47 9.49 -8.64
CA SER A 64 22.18 9.82 -7.41
C SER A 64 21.92 8.80 -6.29
N LYS A 65 20.75 8.17 -6.31
CA LYS A 65 20.33 7.13 -5.36
C LYS A 65 20.87 5.75 -5.71
N ARG A 66 21.42 5.54 -6.91
CA ARG A 66 22.06 4.26 -7.29
C ARG A 66 23.33 3.98 -6.49
N ILE A 67 24.08 5.03 -6.14
CA ILE A 67 25.34 4.90 -5.37
C ILE A 67 25.05 4.77 -3.87
N ARG A 68 24.13 5.60 -3.33
CA ARG A 68 23.80 5.61 -1.90
C ARG A 68 22.77 4.55 -1.48
N GLY A 69 22.09 3.93 -2.44
CA GLY A 69 20.96 3.02 -2.19
C GLY A 69 19.62 3.75 -2.16
N ASN A 70 18.60 3.12 -2.75
CA ASN A 70 17.26 3.66 -2.89
C ASN A 70 16.26 3.08 -1.86
N GLY A 71 16.71 2.90 -0.62
CA GLY A 71 15.88 2.39 0.48
C GLY A 71 16.04 0.90 0.77
N THR A 72 15.10 0.38 1.56
CA THR A 72 15.17 -0.97 2.13
C THR A 72 15.08 -2.06 1.07
N LEU A 73 15.83 -3.14 1.27
CA LEU A 73 15.76 -4.32 0.42
C LEU A 73 14.38 -4.97 0.55
N SER A 74 13.82 -5.49 -0.55
CA SER A 74 12.59 -6.27 -0.50
C SER A 74 12.84 -7.57 0.25
N THR A 75 12.07 -7.77 1.31
CA THR A 75 12.16 -8.90 2.25
C THR A 75 11.07 -9.94 2.00
N GLY A 76 10.06 -9.61 1.19
CA GLY A 76 8.89 -10.47 0.99
C GLY A 76 7.93 -10.50 2.18
N LYS A 77 8.11 -9.61 3.17
CA LYS A 77 7.32 -9.57 4.41
C LYS A 77 5.81 -9.51 4.19
N TYR A 78 5.36 -8.95 3.06
CA TYR A 78 3.95 -8.72 2.75
C TYR A 78 3.39 -9.72 1.75
N ASP A 79 4.18 -10.70 1.33
CA ASP A 79 3.82 -11.63 0.26
C ASP A 79 2.65 -12.51 0.67
N ASP A 80 2.74 -13.17 1.81
CA ASP A 80 1.68 -14.05 2.32
C ASP A 80 0.36 -13.30 2.55
N GLN A 81 0.45 -12.06 3.07
CA GLN A 81 -0.73 -11.23 3.27
C GLN A 81 -1.37 -10.80 1.94
N TYR A 82 -0.55 -10.40 0.98
CA TYR A 82 -1.03 -10.00 -0.34
C TYR A 82 -1.71 -11.16 -1.07
N GLU A 83 -1.12 -12.35 -1.05
CA GLU A 83 -1.70 -13.55 -1.67
C GLU A 83 -3.01 -13.94 -0.98
N LYS A 84 -3.05 -13.92 0.37
CA LYS A 84 -4.28 -14.23 1.11
C LYS A 84 -5.43 -13.30 0.74
N LEU A 85 -5.23 -11.98 0.78
CA LEU A 85 -6.28 -11.03 0.40
C LEU A 85 -6.65 -11.15 -1.09
N SER A 86 -5.69 -11.44 -1.96
CA SER A 86 -5.96 -11.56 -3.40
C SER A 86 -6.71 -12.85 -3.77
N SER A 87 -6.53 -13.92 -2.99
CA SER A 87 -7.24 -15.20 -3.17
C SER A 87 -8.71 -15.15 -2.73
N GLY A 88 -9.12 -14.11 -2.01
CA GLY A 88 -10.49 -13.96 -1.50
C GLY A 88 -10.76 -14.70 -0.19
N ASP A 89 -9.77 -15.34 0.41
CA ASP A 89 -9.86 -16.00 1.72
C ASP A 89 -9.76 -14.97 2.86
N PHE A 90 -10.78 -14.11 3.00
CA PHE A 90 -10.83 -13.13 4.08
C PHE A 90 -12.27 -12.77 4.48
N ASP A 91 -12.45 -12.40 5.75
CA ASP A 91 -13.70 -11.80 6.22
C ASP A 91 -13.67 -10.26 6.02
N PRO A 92 -14.59 -9.66 5.24
CA PRO A 92 -14.55 -8.24 4.94
C PRO A 92 -14.70 -7.33 6.17
N ARG A 93 -15.45 -7.77 7.19
CA ARG A 93 -15.70 -6.96 8.39
C ARG A 93 -14.45 -6.90 9.27
N GLU A 94 -13.78 -8.04 9.44
CA GLU A 94 -12.55 -8.14 10.20
C GLU A 94 -11.41 -7.33 9.55
N GLU A 95 -11.25 -7.42 8.23
CA GLU A 95 -10.20 -6.70 7.51
C GLU A 95 -10.43 -5.17 7.51
N MET A 96 -11.69 -4.71 7.41
CA MET A 96 -12.03 -3.29 7.58
C MET A 96 -11.79 -2.80 9.01
N LYS A 97 -12.13 -3.60 10.03
CA LYS A 97 -11.86 -3.29 11.44
C LYS A 97 -10.36 -3.18 11.70
N LYS A 98 -9.57 -4.09 11.14
CA LYS A 98 -8.11 -4.08 11.22
C LYS A 98 -7.52 -2.82 10.60
N LEU A 99 -8.02 -2.39 9.44
CA LEU A 99 -7.58 -1.14 8.83
C LEU A 99 -7.89 0.07 9.71
N ARG A 100 -9.06 0.12 10.36
CA ARG A 100 -9.40 1.20 11.30
C ARG A 100 -8.43 1.26 12.48
N MET A 101 -8.08 0.11 13.07
CA MET A 101 -7.13 0.04 14.18
C MET A 101 -5.73 0.52 13.76
N LEU A 102 -5.20 -0.01 12.65
CA LEU A 102 -3.89 0.39 12.12
C LEU A 102 -3.84 1.89 11.80
N ASN A 103 -4.93 2.42 11.21
CA ASN A 103 -5.02 3.83 10.87
C ASN A 103 -5.12 4.73 12.12
N SER A 104 -5.71 4.26 13.22
CA SER A 104 -5.67 5.00 14.49
C SER A 104 -4.29 5.00 15.14
N GLU A 105 -3.56 3.88 15.10
CA GLU A 105 -2.19 3.78 15.62
C GLU A 105 -1.23 4.69 14.87
N SER A 106 -1.41 4.85 13.55
CA SER A 106 -0.59 5.76 12.74
C SER A 106 -0.84 7.24 12.99
N LYS A 107 -1.87 7.58 13.78
CA LYS A 107 -2.25 8.96 14.11
C LYS A 107 -1.67 9.44 15.45
N GLN A 108 -1.03 8.55 16.20
CA GLN A 108 -0.41 8.78 17.50
C GLN A 108 1.10 9.01 17.32
#